data_AF-D2VQQ1-F1
#
_entry.id   AF-D2VQQ1-F1
#
_cell.length_a   1.000
_cell.length_b   1.000
_cell.length_c   1.000
_cell.angle_alpha   90.00
_cell.angle_beta   90.00
_cell.angle_gamma   90.00
#
_symmetry.space_group_name_H-M   'P 1'
#
loop_
_entity.id
_entity.type
_entity.pdbx_description
1 polymer ?
#
loop_
_entity_poly.entity_id
_entity_poly.type
_entity_poly.pdbx_seq_one_letter_code
_entity_poly.pdbx_strand_id
1 'polypeptide(L)'
;MQFWVQDVQPKWLPEGFQVPTEMLNQVQQLCKQAETAYNQVDLERNGFLRRREFKKAMKRLGINKFEARHMLSFVDRERLKVVSIKNYVNAYLFIKSGGLNHINADYQGPLTSSVDQRTHMNNTDPGEPFNFAQLAKRHLSNTTQPLSFIAQNIFQPIPRPKYVVGYTQSMKAANGMYLCSENGRVVADRPVVGPWENFYLMSDTDWTDWVSICALRTWWHTYLCCDNDNSIVDNRIAIGGWEKFTVEVHSSGTSFRAWTGGYLTADAAGNVSFNATSIGPNEIWTCKVLSSVYL
;
A
#
# COMPACT_ATOMS: atom_id res chain seq x y z
N MET A 1 -6.49 -10.54 -33.88
CA MET A 1 -5.22 -10.40 -33.14
C MET A 1 -5.56 -10.16 -31.68
N GLN A 2 -4.79 -10.73 -30.77
CA GLN A 2 -5.03 -10.65 -29.34
C GLN A 2 -4.33 -9.42 -28.76
N PHE A 3 -5.07 -8.56 -28.05
CA PHE A 3 -4.49 -7.35 -27.46
C PHE A 3 -3.94 -7.59 -26.05
N TRP A 4 -4.67 -8.30 -25.19
CA TRP A 4 -4.26 -8.55 -23.80
C TRP A 4 -3.49 -9.86 -23.63
N VAL A 5 -2.50 -9.86 -22.74
CA VAL A 5 -1.69 -11.04 -22.42
C VAL A 5 -2.53 -12.10 -21.68
N GLN A 6 -2.47 -13.37 -22.14
CA GLN A 6 -3.19 -14.57 -21.61
C GLN A 6 -4.72 -14.60 -21.79
N ASP A 7 -5.25 -14.00 -22.86
CA ASP A 7 -6.65 -14.14 -23.33
C ASP A 7 -7.74 -13.72 -22.33
N VAL A 8 -7.35 -13.00 -21.27
CA VAL A 8 -8.29 -12.52 -20.25
C VAL A 8 -8.13 -11.02 -20.14
N GLN A 9 -9.24 -10.31 -20.39
CA GLN A 9 -9.33 -8.88 -20.14
C GLN A 9 -8.95 -8.60 -18.68
N PRO A 10 -7.97 -7.72 -18.43
CA PRO A 10 -7.58 -7.39 -17.06
C PRO A 10 -8.79 -6.92 -16.24
N LYS A 11 -9.02 -7.56 -15.09
CA LYS A 11 -10.13 -7.22 -14.16
C LYS A 11 -10.09 -5.75 -13.71
N TRP A 12 -8.92 -5.12 -13.82
CA TRP A 12 -8.71 -3.74 -13.41
C TRP A 12 -9.05 -2.69 -14.46
N LEU A 13 -9.46 -3.08 -15.67
CA LEU A 13 -9.77 -2.11 -16.72
C LEU A 13 -10.99 -1.23 -16.35
N PRO A 14 -11.00 0.03 -16.79
CA PRO A 14 -12.20 0.87 -16.69
C PRO A 14 -13.35 0.25 -17.50
N GLU A 15 -14.56 0.35 -16.95
CA GLU A 15 -15.77 -0.08 -17.66
C GLU A 15 -15.95 0.75 -18.93
N GLY A 16 -16.28 0.08 -20.05
CA GLY A 16 -16.47 0.71 -21.36
C GLY A 16 -15.19 0.98 -22.16
N PHE A 17 -14.00 0.70 -21.61
CA PHE A 17 -12.74 0.93 -22.34
C PHE A 17 -12.62 0.00 -23.57
N GLN A 18 -12.54 0.62 -24.75
CA GLN A 18 -12.29 -0.07 -26.01
C GLN A 18 -10.85 0.15 -26.49
N VAL A 19 -10.24 -0.91 -26.97
CA VAL A 19 -8.88 -0.86 -27.52
C VAL A 19 -8.95 -0.27 -28.94
N PRO A 20 -8.16 0.78 -29.25
CA PRO A 20 -8.09 1.32 -30.61
C PRO A 20 -7.58 0.28 -31.62
N THR A 21 -8.23 0.21 -32.79
CA THR A 21 -7.93 -0.80 -33.81
C THR A 21 -6.51 -0.67 -34.35
N GLU A 22 -5.96 0.54 -34.43
CA GLU A 22 -4.59 0.81 -34.89
C GLU A 22 -3.55 0.14 -33.99
N MET A 23 -3.87 0.00 -32.70
CA MET A 23 -2.97 -0.59 -31.72
C MET A 23 -2.79 -2.09 -31.92
N LEU A 24 -3.74 -2.78 -32.57
CA LEU A 24 -3.69 -4.23 -32.82
C LEU A 24 -2.47 -4.64 -33.66
N ASN A 25 -2.04 -3.77 -34.58
CA ASN A 25 -0.87 -4.02 -35.42
C ASN A 25 0.46 -3.84 -34.66
N GLN A 26 0.45 -3.09 -33.55
CA GLN A 26 1.64 -2.74 -32.78
C GLN A 26 1.81 -3.61 -31.51
N VAL A 27 0.81 -4.42 -31.14
CA VAL A 27 0.79 -5.18 -29.88
C VAL A 27 2.04 -6.01 -29.68
N GLN A 28 2.46 -6.78 -30.68
CA GLN A 28 3.64 -7.65 -30.55
C GLN A 28 4.91 -6.85 -30.24
N GLN A 29 5.09 -5.71 -30.92
CA GLN A 29 6.22 -4.82 -30.68
C GLN A 29 6.16 -4.20 -29.29
N LEU A 30 4.99 -3.74 -28.85
CA LEU A 30 4.78 -3.14 -27.54
C LEU A 30 4.96 -4.14 -26.39
N CYS A 31 4.47 -5.37 -26.56
CA CYS A 31 4.71 -6.46 -25.61
C CYS A 31 6.20 -6.73 -25.47
N LYS A 32 6.92 -6.89 -26.60
CA LYS A 32 8.37 -7.12 -26.58
C LYS A 32 9.13 -5.97 -25.93
N GLN A 33 8.74 -4.72 -26.18
CA GLN A 33 9.31 -3.54 -25.52
C GLN A 33 9.09 -3.58 -24.00
N ALA A 34 7.86 -3.87 -23.57
CA ALA A 34 7.53 -3.99 -22.16
C ALA A 34 8.30 -5.13 -21.50
N GLU A 35 8.32 -6.32 -22.08
CA GLU A 35 9.08 -7.46 -21.58
C GLU A 35 10.58 -7.14 -21.47
N THR A 36 11.14 -6.46 -22.45
CA THR A 36 12.54 -6.04 -22.40
C THR A 36 12.79 -5.06 -21.25
N ALA A 37 11.94 -4.05 -21.08
CA ALA A 37 12.05 -3.08 -19.99
C ALA A 37 11.83 -3.73 -18.61
N TYR A 38 10.92 -4.71 -18.55
CA TYR A 38 10.66 -5.54 -17.38
C TYR A 38 11.93 -6.31 -16.99
N ASN A 39 12.50 -7.08 -17.92
CA ASN A 39 13.67 -7.94 -17.70
C ASN A 39 14.93 -7.15 -17.32
N GLN A 40 15.05 -5.90 -17.76
CA GLN A 40 16.15 -5.01 -17.37
C GLN A 40 16.05 -4.51 -15.93
N VAL A 41 14.87 -4.59 -15.32
CA VAL A 41 14.61 -4.10 -13.96
C VAL A 41 14.42 -5.26 -12.97
N ASP A 42 13.82 -6.37 -13.42
CA ASP A 42 13.75 -7.63 -12.68
C ASP A 42 15.10 -8.38 -12.74
N LEU A 43 16.13 -7.80 -12.12
CA LEU A 43 17.47 -8.37 -12.05
C LEU A 43 17.50 -9.70 -11.29
N GLU A 44 16.57 -9.87 -10.35
CA GLU A 44 16.40 -11.07 -9.52
C GLU A 44 15.66 -12.19 -10.26
N ARG A 45 15.06 -11.90 -11.43
CA ARG A 45 14.24 -12.81 -12.25
C ARG A 45 13.15 -13.53 -11.44
N ASN A 46 12.58 -12.83 -10.48
CA ASN A 46 11.62 -13.39 -9.54
C ASN A 46 10.18 -13.39 -10.10
N GLY A 47 9.95 -12.78 -11.27
CA GLY A 47 8.66 -12.76 -11.96
C GLY A 47 7.68 -11.70 -11.44
N PHE A 48 8.13 -10.82 -10.54
CA PHE A 48 7.34 -9.70 -10.02
C PHE A 48 8.12 -8.39 -9.93
N LEU A 49 7.51 -7.27 -10.30
CA LEU A 49 8.04 -5.92 -10.04
C LEU A 49 7.45 -5.33 -8.77
N ARG A 50 8.31 -4.85 -7.87
CA ARG A 50 7.91 -3.99 -6.75
C ARG A 50 7.50 -2.62 -7.28
N ARG A 51 6.81 -1.83 -6.44
CA ARG A 51 6.36 -0.46 -6.81
C ARG A 51 7.46 0.45 -7.38
N ARG A 52 8.67 0.39 -6.81
CA ARG A 52 9.84 1.18 -7.30
C ARG A 52 10.33 0.66 -8.66
N GLU A 53 10.38 -0.65 -8.82
CA GLU A 53 10.80 -1.32 -10.06
C GLU A 53 9.79 -1.11 -11.18
N PHE A 54 8.50 -1.24 -10.89
CA PHE A 54 7.42 -0.90 -11.81
C PHE A 54 7.58 0.53 -12.35
N LYS A 55 7.76 1.51 -11.45
CA LYS A 55 7.98 2.91 -11.86
C LYS A 55 9.27 3.10 -12.65
N LYS A 56 10.34 2.37 -12.30
CA LYS A 56 11.63 2.42 -13.02
C LYS A 56 11.51 1.81 -14.42
N ALA A 57 10.80 0.69 -14.56
CA ALA A 57 10.54 0.03 -15.83
C ALA A 57 9.63 0.89 -16.72
N MET A 58 8.56 1.48 -16.16
CA MET A 58 7.71 2.44 -16.88
C MET A 58 8.49 3.69 -17.34
N LYS A 59 9.37 4.23 -16.49
CA LYS A 59 10.24 5.36 -16.86
C LYS A 59 11.14 5.02 -18.06
N ARG A 60 11.65 3.79 -18.16
CA ARG A 60 12.47 3.34 -19.31
C ARG A 60 11.68 3.30 -20.62
N LEU A 61 10.37 3.07 -20.53
CA LEU A 61 9.44 3.11 -21.67
C LEU A 61 8.95 4.53 -22.01
N GLY A 62 9.53 5.54 -21.36
CA GLY A 62 9.17 6.95 -21.57
C GLY A 62 7.87 7.35 -20.89
N ILE A 63 7.33 6.54 -19.96
CA ILE A 63 6.11 6.85 -19.19
C ILE A 63 6.48 7.66 -17.95
N ASN A 64 5.71 8.70 -17.64
CA ASN A 64 6.07 9.62 -16.58
C ASN A 64 5.72 9.03 -15.20
N LYS A 65 6.27 9.64 -14.16
CA LYS A 65 6.12 9.17 -12.77
C LYS A 65 4.66 9.24 -12.29
N PHE A 66 3.86 10.17 -12.80
CA PHE A 66 2.46 10.36 -12.41
C PHE A 66 1.59 9.27 -13.02
N GLU A 67 1.71 9.01 -14.33
CA GLU A 67 1.04 7.91 -15.03
C GLU A 67 1.42 6.56 -14.40
N ALA A 68 2.71 6.33 -14.16
CA ALA A 68 3.17 5.09 -13.53
C ALA A 68 2.67 4.94 -12.08
N ARG A 69 2.46 6.04 -11.34
CA ARG A 69 1.89 5.99 -9.99
C ARG A 69 0.40 5.64 -10.04
N HIS A 70 -0.35 6.25 -10.95
CA HIS A 70 -1.77 6.01 -11.12
C HIS A 70 -2.05 4.60 -11.65
N MET A 71 -1.30 4.17 -12.65
CA MET A 71 -1.43 2.83 -13.21
C MET A 71 -1.13 1.74 -12.16
N LEU A 72 -0.23 2.01 -11.22
CA LEU A 72 0.06 1.10 -10.14
C LEU A 72 -1.14 0.89 -9.19
N SER A 73 -1.96 1.91 -8.92
CA SER A 73 -3.16 1.73 -8.08
C SER A 73 -4.25 0.92 -8.81
N PHE A 74 -4.32 1.05 -10.13
CA PHE A 74 -5.20 0.24 -10.97
C PHE A 74 -4.78 -1.22 -11.02
N VAL A 75 -3.49 -1.50 -11.23
CA VAL A 75 -3.00 -2.86 -11.44
C VAL A 75 -2.88 -3.65 -10.14
N ASP A 76 -2.63 -2.97 -9.02
CA ASP A 76 -2.48 -3.51 -7.67
C ASP A 76 -3.79 -3.36 -6.85
N ARG A 77 -4.96 -3.68 -7.43
CA ARG A 77 -6.27 -3.58 -6.72
C ARG A 77 -6.30 -4.36 -5.42
N GLU A 78 -5.68 -5.54 -5.41
CA GLU A 78 -5.56 -6.42 -4.24
C GLU A 78 -4.51 -5.94 -3.23
N ARG A 79 -3.82 -4.82 -3.49
CA ARG A 79 -2.77 -4.22 -2.65
C ARG A 79 -1.66 -5.21 -2.26
N LEU A 80 -1.35 -6.14 -3.16
CA LEU A 80 -0.26 -7.11 -3.03
C LEU A 80 1.12 -6.43 -3.05
N LYS A 81 1.20 -5.14 -3.44
CA LYS A 81 2.42 -4.32 -3.50
C LYS A 81 3.47 -4.82 -4.50
N VAL A 82 3.12 -5.80 -5.32
CA VAL A 82 3.92 -6.40 -6.39
C VAL A 82 3.08 -6.53 -7.66
N VAL A 83 3.72 -6.40 -8.81
CA VAL A 83 3.07 -6.45 -10.13
C VAL A 83 3.71 -7.56 -10.95
N SER A 84 2.94 -8.58 -11.29
CA SER A 84 3.42 -9.64 -12.18
C SER A 84 3.74 -9.10 -13.58
N ILE A 85 4.62 -9.80 -14.30
CA ILE A 85 4.93 -9.45 -15.71
C ILE A 85 3.68 -9.28 -16.57
N LYS A 86 2.67 -10.15 -16.41
CA LYS A 86 1.38 -10.04 -17.11
C LYS A 86 0.73 -8.68 -16.88
N ASN A 87 0.61 -8.33 -15.61
CA ASN A 87 -0.04 -7.10 -15.19
C ASN A 87 0.78 -5.87 -15.61
N TYR A 88 2.11 -5.97 -15.62
CA TYR A 88 3.00 -4.93 -16.13
C TYR A 88 2.85 -4.69 -17.64
N VAL A 89 2.85 -5.75 -18.45
CA VAL A 89 2.71 -5.63 -19.91
C VAL A 89 1.34 -5.08 -20.26
N ASN A 90 0.27 -5.60 -19.63
CA ASN A 90 -1.08 -5.09 -19.83
C ASN A 90 -1.21 -3.62 -19.39
N ALA A 91 -0.56 -3.22 -18.30
CA ALA A 91 -0.51 -1.82 -17.88
C ALA A 91 0.15 -0.91 -18.93
N TYR A 92 1.25 -1.37 -19.52
CA TYR A 92 1.92 -0.63 -20.60
C TYR A 92 1.03 -0.48 -21.83
N LEU A 93 0.38 -1.56 -22.25
CA LEU A 93 -0.54 -1.57 -23.38
C LEU A 93 -1.71 -0.62 -23.15
N PHE A 94 -2.30 -0.62 -21.96
CA PHE A 94 -3.39 0.27 -21.58
C PHE A 94 -3.00 1.76 -21.66
N ILE A 95 -1.79 2.11 -21.21
CA ILE A 95 -1.31 3.50 -21.30
C ILE A 95 -1.10 3.90 -22.77
N LYS A 96 -0.47 3.02 -23.57
CA LYS A 96 -0.20 3.31 -24.99
C LYS A 96 -1.46 3.37 -25.84
N SER A 97 -2.52 2.66 -25.46
CA SER A 97 -3.83 2.76 -26.11
C SER A 97 -4.67 3.97 -25.66
N GLY A 98 -4.10 4.90 -24.87
CA GLY A 98 -4.82 6.09 -24.41
C GLY A 98 -5.76 5.83 -23.23
N GLY A 99 -5.62 4.71 -22.52
CA GLY A 99 -6.49 4.31 -21.44
C GLY A 99 -6.55 5.30 -20.26
N LEU A 100 -5.48 6.04 -20.00
CA LEU A 100 -5.49 7.09 -18.96
C LEU A 100 -6.32 8.33 -19.34
N ASN A 101 -6.69 8.49 -20.61
CA ASN A 101 -7.61 9.55 -21.07
C ASN A 101 -9.07 9.15 -20.92
N HIS A 102 -9.35 7.90 -20.55
CA HIS A 102 -10.71 7.40 -20.42
C HIS A 102 -11.40 8.04 -19.22
N ILE A 103 -12.68 8.40 -19.36
CA ILE A 103 -13.46 9.10 -18.32
C ILE A 103 -13.46 8.35 -16.98
N ASN A 104 -13.56 7.02 -17.02
CA ASN A 104 -13.54 6.14 -15.84
C ASN A 104 -12.13 5.80 -15.33
N ALA A 105 -11.07 6.40 -15.89
CA ALA A 105 -9.71 6.23 -15.40
C ALA A 105 -9.35 7.24 -14.29
N ASP A 106 -10.12 8.32 -14.14
CA ASP A 106 -9.94 9.36 -13.10
C ASP A 106 -8.49 9.87 -12.96
N TYR A 107 -7.81 10.07 -14.10
CA TYR A 107 -6.45 10.58 -14.17
C TYR A 107 -6.44 12.04 -14.64
N GLN A 108 -5.87 12.92 -13.82
CA GLN A 108 -5.79 14.37 -14.10
C GLN A 108 -4.34 14.87 -14.28
N GLY A 109 -3.38 13.95 -14.38
CA GLY A 109 -1.96 14.28 -14.48
C GLY A 109 -1.47 14.50 -15.92
N PRO A 110 -0.21 14.92 -16.10
CA PRO A 110 0.39 15.05 -17.42
C PRO A 110 0.50 13.68 -18.11
N LEU A 111 0.33 13.62 -19.43
CA LEU A 111 0.42 12.38 -20.21
C LEU A 111 1.74 12.32 -20.98
N THR A 112 2.29 11.12 -21.17
CA THR A 112 3.52 10.94 -21.97
C THR A 112 3.29 10.60 -23.42
N SER A 113 2.15 10.02 -23.76
CA SER A 113 1.77 9.87 -25.15
C SER A 113 1.27 11.21 -25.66
N SER A 114 1.89 11.70 -26.73
CA SER A 114 1.35 12.73 -27.61
C SER A 114 0.13 12.23 -28.41
N VAL A 115 -0.65 11.29 -27.85
CA VAL A 115 -2.05 11.06 -28.24
C VAL A 115 -2.84 12.22 -27.61
N ASP A 116 -2.49 13.40 -28.09
CA ASP A 116 -3.06 14.68 -27.71
C ASP A 116 -3.95 15.05 -28.88
N GLN A 117 -5.20 14.66 -28.77
CA GLN A 117 -6.32 15.51 -29.14
C GLN A 117 -7.58 14.91 -28.54
N ARG A 118 -8.46 15.81 -28.12
CA ARG A 118 -9.75 15.60 -27.47
C ARG A 118 -10.79 14.85 -28.33
N THR A 119 -10.38 13.89 -29.16
CA THR A 119 -11.24 13.13 -30.07
C THR A 119 -11.85 11.87 -29.48
N HIS A 120 -11.38 11.41 -28.31
CA HIS A 120 -12.00 10.27 -27.62
C HIS A 120 -13.07 10.66 -26.60
N MET A 121 -13.48 11.95 -26.54
CA MET A 121 -14.55 12.40 -25.65
C MET A 121 -15.97 11.98 -26.11
N ASN A 122 -16.14 11.39 -27.30
CA ASN A 122 -17.44 10.96 -27.82
C ASN A 122 -17.46 9.51 -28.30
N ASN A 123 -17.10 8.53 -27.47
CA ASN A 123 -17.64 7.17 -27.65
C ASN A 123 -18.98 7.02 -26.91
N THR A 124 -19.88 7.95 -27.22
CA THR A 124 -21.32 7.70 -27.29
C THR A 124 -21.68 7.89 -28.75
N ASP A 125 -21.83 6.80 -29.48
CA ASP A 125 -22.75 6.72 -30.62
C ASP A 125 -23.25 5.27 -30.75
N PRO A 126 -24.43 5.05 -31.34
CA PRO A 126 -25.45 4.16 -30.83
C PRO A 126 -25.31 2.78 -31.49
N GLY A 127 -25.88 1.77 -30.85
CA GLY A 127 -25.60 0.37 -31.15
C GLY A 127 -25.66 -0.03 -32.63
N GLU A 128 -24.61 -0.71 -33.07
CA GLU A 128 -24.78 -1.84 -33.97
C GLU A 128 -24.94 -3.12 -33.13
N PRO A 129 -25.97 -3.94 -33.38
CA PRO A 129 -26.21 -5.14 -32.60
C PRO A 129 -25.11 -6.17 -32.82
N PHE A 130 -24.51 -6.61 -31.72
CA PHE A 130 -23.55 -7.70 -31.64
C PHE A 130 -24.12 -8.99 -32.27
N ASN A 131 -23.44 -9.53 -33.28
CA ASN A 131 -23.83 -10.77 -33.95
C ASN A 131 -23.17 -11.99 -33.28
N PHE A 132 -23.97 -12.76 -32.54
CA PHE A 132 -23.54 -13.98 -31.83
C PHE A 132 -22.99 -15.11 -32.73
N ALA A 133 -23.17 -15.03 -34.05
CA ALA A 133 -22.78 -16.12 -34.98
C ALA A 133 -21.26 -16.22 -35.24
N GLN A 134 -20.46 -15.21 -34.91
CA GLN A 134 -19.00 -15.23 -35.15
C GLN A 134 -18.19 -15.91 -34.04
N LEU A 135 -18.77 -16.16 -32.87
CA LEU A 135 -18.07 -16.75 -31.72
C LEU A 135 -18.01 -18.28 -31.73
N ALA A 136 -18.81 -18.96 -32.56
CA ALA A 136 -18.97 -20.42 -32.53
C ALA A 136 -17.99 -21.21 -33.45
N LYS A 137 -17.04 -20.56 -34.13
CA LYS A 137 -16.14 -21.23 -35.11
C LYS A 137 -14.65 -21.26 -34.75
N ARG A 138 -14.26 -20.97 -33.50
CA ARG A 138 -12.86 -21.09 -33.06
C ARG A 138 -12.72 -21.92 -31.80
N HIS A 139 -12.90 -23.23 -31.96
CA HIS A 139 -12.21 -24.20 -31.14
C HIS A 139 -11.64 -25.31 -32.03
N LEU A 140 -10.54 -25.89 -31.56
CA LEU A 140 -9.70 -26.97 -32.11
C LEU A 140 -8.59 -26.55 -33.09
N SER A 141 -7.40 -26.29 -32.54
CA SER A 141 -6.24 -27.09 -32.91
C SER A 141 -5.21 -27.13 -31.78
N ASN A 142 -4.78 -28.36 -31.51
CA ASN A 142 -3.80 -28.76 -30.51
C ASN A 142 -2.43 -28.14 -30.76
N THR A 143 -1.69 -27.77 -29.70
CA THR A 143 -0.25 -28.02 -29.65
C THR A 143 0.18 -28.25 -28.21
N THR A 144 0.59 -29.48 -27.96
CA THR A 144 1.25 -29.98 -26.76
C THR A 144 2.61 -29.29 -26.58
N GLN A 145 2.81 -28.61 -25.45
CA GLN A 145 4.13 -28.24 -24.92
C GLN A 145 4.16 -28.66 -23.44
N PRO A 146 5.21 -29.33 -22.96
CA PRO A 146 5.20 -29.96 -21.65
C PRO A 146 5.22 -28.93 -20.51
N LEU A 147 4.32 -29.17 -19.55
CA LEU A 147 4.28 -28.57 -18.23
C LEU A 147 5.57 -28.92 -17.44
N SER A 148 6.61 -28.10 -17.51
CA SER A 148 7.75 -28.24 -16.59
C SER A 148 8.63 -26.99 -16.52
N PHE A 149 8.31 -26.10 -15.57
CA PHE A 149 9.27 -25.37 -14.71
C PHE A 149 8.55 -24.51 -13.65
N ILE A 150 7.27 -24.19 -13.87
CA ILE A 150 6.54 -23.20 -13.07
C ILE A 150 5.97 -23.77 -11.75
N ALA A 151 6.09 -25.07 -11.51
CA ALA A 151 5.46 -25.71 -10.35
C ALA A 151 6.32 -25.77 -9.07
N GLN A 152 7.54 -25.22 -9.02
CA GLN A 152 8.45 -25.46 -7.88
C GLN A 152 8.89 -24.26 -7.04
N ASN A 153 8.56 -23.02 -7.40
CA ASN A 153 9.03 -21.87 -6.60
C ASN A 153 7.89 -21.24 -5.79
N ILE A 154 7.64 -21.82 -4.61
CA ILE A 154 6.99 -21.12 -3.51
C ILE A 154 7.96 -20.02 -3.04
N PHE A 155 7.55 -18.78 -3.27
CA PHE A 155 8.37 -17.58 -3.08
C PHE A 155 8.72 -17.33 -1.60
N GLN A 156 10.01 -17.05 -1.35
CA GLN A 156 10.51 -16.51 -0.08
C GLN A 156 10.81 -15.01 -0.28
N PRO A 157 10.12 -14.08 0.40
CA PRO A 157 10.28 -12.64 0.20
C PRO A 157 11.68 -12.14 0.54
N ILE A 158 12.31 -11.37 -0.36
CA ILE A 158 13.56 -10.66 -0.06
C ILE A 158 13.22 -9.33 0.69
N PRO A 159 13.65 -9.14 1.95
CA PRO A 159 13.30 -7.98 2.76
C PRO A 159 13.96 -6.68 2.26
N ARG A 160 13.21 -5.57 2.30
CA ARG A 160 13.70 -4.23 1.92
C ARG A 160 14.48 -3.58 3.08
N PRO A 161 15.37 -2.60 2.81
CA PRO A 161 15.79 -1.65 3.83
C PRO A 161 14.57 -0.82 4.27
N LYS A 162 14.18 -0.99 5.54
CA LYS A 162 13.06 -0.31 6.18
C LYS A 162 13.48 1.10 6.57
N TYR A 163 12.72 2.11 6.14
CA TYR A 163 12.88 3.48 6.65
C TYR A 163 11.91 3.65 7.81
N VAL A 164 12.48 3.80 9.01
CA VAL A 164 11.75 3.95 10.26
C VAL A 164 11.97 5.38 10.72
N VAL A 165 10.95 6.22 10.54
CA VAL A 165 10.96 7.59 11.06
C VAL A 165 10.47 7.54 12.50
N GLY A 166 11.14 8.23 13.41
CA GLY A 166 10.68 8.27 14.80
C GLY A 166 11.35 9.33 15.65
N TYR A 167 10.82 9.48 16.87
CA TYR A 167 11.32 10.40 17.88
C TYR A 167 10.92 9.90 19.26
N THR A 168 11.66 10.32 20.27
CA THR A 168 11.35 10.01 21.66
C THR A 168 10.42 11.07 22.23
N GLN A 169 9.37 10.64 22.90
CA GLN A 169 8.41 11.51 23.58
C GLN A 169 8.06 10.97 24.97
N SER A 170 7.61 11.87 25.85
CA SER A 170 6.84 11.53 27.06
C SER A 170 5.36 11.76 26.82
N MET A 171 4.51 10.97 27.46
CA MET A 171 3.05 11.06 27.36
C MET A 171 2.44 11.31 28.75
N LYS A 172 1.72 12.43 28.91
CA LYS A 172 1.07 12.79 30.17
C LYS A 172 -0.44 12.57 30.08
N ALA A 173 -1.00 11.81 31.02
CA ALA A 173 -2.42 11.52 31.15
C ALA A 173 -3.20 12.68 31.77
N ALA A 174 -4.53 12.62 31.66
CA ALA A 174 -5.45 13.59 32.28
C ALA A 174 -5.35 13.65 33.81
N ASN A 175 -4.96 12.54 34.45
CA ASN A 175 -4.70 12.48 35.90
C ASN A 175 -3.45 13.28 36.32
N GLY A 176 -2.73 13.88 35.37
CA GLY A 176 -1.54 14.68 35.63
C GLY A 176 -0.24 13.90 35.74
N MET A 177 -0.28 12.58 35.53
CA MET A 177 0.87 11.67 35.66
C MET A 177 1.35 11.21 34.27
N TYR A 178 2.60 10.76 34.21
CA TYR A 178 3.22 10.27 32.98
C TYR A 178 3.01 8.76 32.81
N LEU A 179 2.76 8.35 31.57
CA LEU A 179 2.81 6.96 31.15
C LEU A 179 4.21 6.41 31.43
N CYS A 180 4.28 5.23 32.01
CA CYS A 180 5.49 4.56 32.44
C CYS A 180 5.39 3.08 32.09
N SER A 181 6.52 2.52 31.63
CA SER A 181 6.66 1.10 31.33
C SER A 181 7.62 0.47 32.36
N GLU A 182 7.07 -0.42 33.17
CA GLU A 182 7.75 -1.16 34.24
C GLU A 182 8.11 -2.59 33.79
N ASN A 183 8.53 -2.76 32.53
CA ASN A 183 9.00 -4.04 31.98
C ASN A 183 7.95 -5.17 32.07
N GLY A 184 6.84 -5.02 31.37
CA GLY A 184 5.71 -5.96 31.34
C GLY A 184 4.42 -5.36 31.91
N ARG A 185 4.52 -4.25 32.64
CA ARG A 185 3.39 -3.50 33.20
C ARG A 185 3.46 -2.05 32.74
N VAL A 186 2.33 -1.53 32.27
CA VAL A 186 2.22 -0.15 31.81
C VAL A 186 1.20 0.59 32.68
N VAL A 187 1.62 1.69 33.28
CA VAL A 187 0.84 2.50 34.23
C VAL A 187 1.06 3.99 33.97
N ALA A 188 0.15 4.84 34.44
CA ALA A 188 0.28 6.29 34.36
C ALA A 188 0.25 6.90 35.77
N ASP A 189 1.33 6.70 36.53
CA ASP A 189 1.43 7.04 37.95
C ASP A 189 2.74 7.80 38.31
N ARG A 190 3.51 8.22 37.31
CA ARG A 190 4.82 8.87 37.53
C ARG A 190 4.71 10.39 37.47
N PRO A 191 5.17 11.14 38.49
CA PRO A 191 5.03 12.60 38.52
C PRO A 191 6.10 13.32 37.69
N VAL A 192 7.20 12.64 37.36
CA VAL A 192 8.35 13.20 36.66
C VAL A 192 8.78 12.24 35.57
N VAL A 193 9.24 12.80 34.44
CA VAL A 193 9.81 12.03 33.33
C VAL A 193 11.23 11.60 33.68
N GLY A 194 11.43 10.30 33.78
CA GLY A 194 12.71 9.61 33.79
C GLY A 194 12.86 8.68 32.58
N PRO A 195 13.75 7.69 32.63
CA PRO A 195 13.98 6.76 31.52
C PRO A 195 12.75 5.96 31.10
N TRP A 196 11.92 5.53 32.06
CA TRP A 196 10.80 4.60 31.84
C TRP A 196 9.55 5.27 31.26
N GLU A 197 9.50 6.60 31.31
CA GLU A 197 8.43 7.44 30.75
C GLU A 197 8.76 7.89 29.30
N ASN A 198 9.91 7.46 28.78
CA ASN A 198 10.34 7.76 27.43
C ASN A 198 9.88 6.66 26.47
N PHE A 199 9.09 7.05 25.47
CA PHE A 199 8.64 6.17 24.41
C PHE A 199 9.17 6.67 23.07
N TYR A 200 9.86 5.79 22.35
CA TYR A 200 10.26 6.06 20.98
C TYR A 200 9.09 5.74 20.04
N LEU A 201 8.39 6.79 19.62
CA LEU A 201 7.33 6.72 18.63
C LEU A 201 7.99 6.54 17.27
N MET A 202 7.56 5.51 16.54
CA MET A 202 8.10 5.21 15.22
C MET A 202 7.02 4.82 14.22
N SER A 203 7.27 5.12 12.96
CA SER A 203 6.45 4.73 11.82
C SER A 203 7.33 4.13 10.73
N ASP A 204 6.92 2.98 10.20
CA ASP A 204 7.59 2.34 9.08
C ASP A 204 6.88 2.71 7.77
N THR A 205 7.65 3.25 6.82
CA THR A 205 7.13 3.64 5.49
C THR A 205 6.52 2.48 4.68
N ASP A 206 6.77 1.22 5.05
CA ASP A 206 6.11 0.07 4.42
C ASP A 206 4.68 -0.19 4.93
N TRP A 207 4.23 0.48 6.00
CA TRP A 207 2.86 0.39 6.52
C TRP A 207 1.84 1.10 5.62
N THR A 208 0.62 0.56 5.56
CA THR A 208 -0.44 0.98 4.62
C THR A 208 -0.95 2.41 4.89
N ASP A 209 -0.67 2.95 6.07
CA ASP A 209 -0.89 4.37 6.43
C ASP A 209 0.19 4.84 7.43
N TRP A 210 1.45 4.88 6.98
CA TRP A 210 2.60 5.20 7.86
C TRP A 210 2.55 6.61 8.46
N VAL A 211 1.71 7.51 7.93
CA VAL A 211 1.57 8.89 8.44
C VAL A 211 0.75 8.90 9.73
N SER A 212 -0.29 8.06 9.80
CA SER A 212 -1.20 8.00 10.94
C SER A 212 -0.96 6.78 11.84
N ILE A 213 -0.14 5.82 11.42
CA ILE A 213 0.17 4.62 12.21
C ILE A 213 1.54 4.76 12.87
N CYS A 214 1.58 4.50 14.18
CA CYS A 214 2.81 4.41 14.94
C CYS A 214 2.93 3.10 15.72
N ALA A 215 4.16 2.76 16.12
CA ALA A 215 4.45 1.88 17.23
C ALA A 215 5.23 2.67 18.30
N LEU A 216 5.10 2.27 19.56
CA LEU A 216 5.76 2.91 20.69
C LEU A 216 6.73 1.92 21.33
N ARG A 217 8.03 2.16 21.19
CA ARG A 217 9.07 1.35 21.82
C ARG A 217 9.42 1.92 23.19
N THR A 218 9.45 1.08 24.20
CA THR A 218 9.79 1.40 25.58
C THR A 218 11.30 1.50 25.79
N TRP A 219 11.69 1.93 26.99
CA TRP A 219 13.08 1.89 27.45
C TRP A 219 13.68 0.47 27.41
N TRP A 220 12.86 -0.56 27.60
CA TRP A 220 13.28 -1.97 27.65
C TRP A 220 13.47 -2.61 26.27
N HIS A 221 13.43 -1.81 25.19
CA HIS A 221 13.46 -2.26 23.80
C HIS A 221 12.28 -3.17 23.41
N THR A 222 11.21 -3.14 24.19
CA THR A 222 9.92 -3.79 23.89
C THR A 222 8.93 -2.77 23.33
N TYR A 223 7.81 -3.26 22.79
CA TYR A 223 6.77 -2.42 22.19
C TYR A 223 5.48 -2.48 23.01
N LEU A 224 4.82 -1.33 23.15
CA LEU A 224 3.45 -1.28 23.65
C LEU A 224 2.54 -2.10 22.72
N CYS A 225 1.65 -2.88 23.32
CA CYS A 225 0.78 -3.83 22.67
C CYS A 225 -0.62 -3.74 23.28
N CYS A 226 -1.64 -3.72 22.43
CA CYS A 226 -3.02 -3.96 22.85
C CYS A 226 -3.32 -5.46 22.72
N ASP A 227 -3.47 -6.15 23.84
CA ASP A 227 -3.82 -7.58 23.86
C ASP A 227 -5.33 -7.77 23.57
N ASN A 228 -5.75 -9.02 23.41
CA ASN A 228 -7.11 -9.38 22.97
C ASN A 228 -8.23 -8.89 23.91
N ASP A 229 -7.92 -8.65 25.18
CA ASP A 229 -8.84 -8.15 26.20
C ASP A 229 -8.78 -6.63 26.37
N ASN A 230 -8.18 -5.91 25.40
CA ASN A 230 -7.86 -4.48 25.45
C ASN A 230 -6.93 -4.09 26.61
N SER A 231 -6.26 -5.04 27.26
CA SER A 231 -5.17 -4.72 28.16
C SER A 231 -3.98 -4.15 27.39
N ILE A 232 -3.18 -3.34 28.07
CA ILE A 232 -1.93 -2.83 27.55
C ILE A 232 -0.76 -3.57 28.20
N VAL A 233 0.14 -4.07 27.37
CA VAL A 233 1.37 -4.74 27.80
C VAL A 233 2.55 -4.25 26.98
N ASP A 234 3.76 -4.43 27.48
CA ASP A 234 5.01 -4.02 26.83
C ASP A 234 6.04 -5.15 26.81
N ASN A 235 5.63 -6.37 26.46
CA ASN A 235 6.47 -7.57 26.46
C ASN A 235 6.90 -8.04 25.05
N ARG A 236 6.57 -7.26 24.01
CA ARG A 236 6.75 -7.65 22.60
C ARG A 236 8.08 -7.12 22.07
N ILE A 237 8.87 -7.97 21.41
CA ILE A 237 10.18 -7.59 20.83
C ILE A 237 10.11 -7.27 19.33
N ALA A 238 8.95 -7.45 18.70
CA ALA A 238 8.72 -7.21 17.29
C ALA A 238 7.36 -6.53 17.07
N ILE A 239 7.27 -5.71 16.02
CA ILE A 239 6.04 -5.00 15.66
C ILE A 239 5.20 -5.88 14.73
N GLY A 240 4.07 -6.34 15.23
CA GLY A 240 3.01 -7.04 14.52
C GLY A 240 1.80 -6.15 14.28
N GLY A 241 0.60 -6.73 14.32
CA GLY A 241 -0.66 -5.99 14.21
C GLY A 241 -1.07 -5.31 15.52
N TRP A 242 -0.68 -5.88 16.66
CA TRP A 242 -1.16 -5.48 17.98
C TRP A 242 -0.37 -4.32 18.59
N GLU A 243 0.85 -4.11 18.11
CA GLU A 243 1.76 -3.03 18.51
C GLU A 243 1.60 -1.75 17.67
N LYS A 244 0.58 -1.74 16.78
CA LYS A 244 0.30 -0.62 15.88
C LYS A 244 -0.92 0.13 16.37
N PHE A 245 -0.77 1.45 16.43
CA PHE A 245 -1.81 2.37 16.88
C PHE A 245 -2.01 3.45 15.85
N THR A 246 -3.27 3.81 15.61
CA THR A 246 -3.63 5.00 14.85
C THR A 246 -3.51 6.21 15.77
N VAL A 247 -2.76 7.20 15.33
CA VAL A 247 -2.53 8.47 16.03
C VAL A 247 -3.52 9.50 15.50
N GLU A 248 -4.27 10.12 16.39
CA GLU A 248 -5.18 11.20 16.07
C GLU A 248 -4.79 12.44 16.88
N VAL A 249 -4.48 13.54 16.18
CA VAL A 249 -4.03 14.79 16.78
C VAL A 249 -5.20 15.74 16.94
N HIS A 250 -5.37 16.27 18.14
CA HIS A 250 -6.43 17.20 18.54
C HIS A 250 -5.81 18.51 19.04
N SER A 251 -6.62 19.55 19.17
CA SER A 251 -6.16 20.84 19.73
C SER A 251 -5.68 20.73 21.18
N SER A 252 -6.20 19.77 21.93
CA SER A 252 -5.89 19.54 23.35
C SER A 252 -4.86 18.44 23.61
N GLY A 253 -4.37 17.73 22.58
CA GLY A 253 -3.41 16.64 22.75
C GLY A 253 -3.53 15.57 21.66
N THR A 254 -3.16 14.34 21.98
CA THR A 254 -3.13 13.23 21.02
C THR A 254 -3.81 12.02 21.60
N SER A 255 -4.62 11.34 20.80
CA SER A 255 -5.21 10.03 21.16
C SER A 255 -4.59 8.92 20.33
N PHE A 256 -4.57 7.71 20.90
CA PHE A 256 -4.00 6.52 20.28
C PHE A 256 -5.07 5.44 20.23
N ARG A 257 -5.39 4.95 19.03
CA ARG A 257 -6.42 3.94 18.81
C ARG A 257 -5.79 2.60 18.44
N ALA A 258 -6.15 1.55 19.18
CA ALA A 258 -5.69 0.18 18.92
C ALA A 258 -6.44 -0.49 17.76
N TRP A 259 -5.92 -1.65 17.34
CA TRP A 259 -6.52 -2.49 16.31
C TRP A 259 -7.93 -2.99 16.66
N THR A 260 -8.24 -3.11 17.96
CA THR A 260 -9.58 -3.45 18.47
C THR A 260 -10.59 -2.30 18.32
N GLY A 261 -10.11 -1.10 17.97
CA GLY A 261 -10.91 0.11 17.84
C GLY A 261 -11.01 0.92 19.12
N GLY A 262 -10.51 0.42 20.25
CA GLY A 262 -10.47 1.14 21.52
C GLY A 262 -9.33 2.14 21.63
N TYR A 263 -9.50 3.17 22.46
CA TYR A 263 -8.55 4.26 22.68
C TYR A 263 -7.73 4.05 23.96
N LEU A 264 -6.46 4.42 23.90
CA LEU A 264 -5.56 4.41 25.05
C LEU A 264 -6.09 5.37 26.11
N THR A 265 -6.49 4.82 27.25
CA THR A 265 -7.08 5.55 28.36
C THR A 265 -6.28 5.35 29.64
N ALA A 266 -6.24 6.36 30.50
CA ALA A 266 -5.72 6.25 31.85
C ALA A 266 -6.75 6.77 32.86
N ASP A 267 -7.04 5.96 33.88
CA ASP A 267 -7.94 6.37 34.95
C ASP A 267 -7.24 7.23 36.01
N ALA A 268 -8.02 7.73 36.98
CA ALA A 268 -7.50 8.54 38.08
C ALA A 268 -6.50 7.80 38.98
N ALA A 269 -6.55 6.46 39.02
CA ALA A 269 -5.62 5.63 39.78
C ALA A 269 -4.34 5.30 38.98
N GLY A 270 -4.26 5.71 37.70
CA GLY A 270 -3.13 5.44 36.83
C GLY A 270 -3.18 4.08 36.14
N ASN A 271 -4.32 3.38 36.17
CA ASN A 271 -4.50 2.17 35.38
C ASN A 271 -4.69 2.55 33.91
N VAL A 272 -3.99 1.85 33.03
CA VAL A 272 -4.00 2.12 31.59
C VAL A 272 -4.61 0.93 30.85
N SER A 273 -5.41 1.19 29.82
CA SER A 273 -5.97 0.15 28.94
C SER A 273 -6.43 0.75 27.60
N PHE A 274 -6.96 -0.09 26.71
CA PHE A 274 -7.62 0.31 25.46
C PHE A 274 -9.15 0.13 25.51
N ASN A 275 -9.77 0.16 26.71
CA ASN A 275 -11.20 -0.12 26.85
C ASN A 275 -12.13 1.03 26.43
N ALA A 276 -11.60 2.23 26.22
CA ALA A 276 -12.42 3.38 25.85
C ALA A 276 -12.90 3.29 24.39
N THR A 277 -14.21 3.43 24.16
CA THR A 277 -14.81 3.37 22.81
C THR A 277 -15.01 4.74 22.16
N SER A 278 -14.83 5.82 22.92
CA SER A 278 -14.90 7.21 22.48
C SER A 278 -13.76 8.02 23.10
N ILE A 279 -13.43 9.13 22.46
CA ILE A 279 -12.40 10.05 22.95
C ILE A 279 -13.06 11.01 23.95
N GLY A 280 -12.68 10.88 25.21
CA GLY A 280 -12.94 11.84 26.26
C GLY A 280 -11.63 12.42 26.81
N PRO A 281 -11.68 13.12 27.97
CA PRO A 281 -10.51 13.71 28.58
C PRO A 281 -9.40 12.70 28.90
N ASN A 282 -9.75 11.48 29.31
CA ASN A 282 -8.80 10.45 29.74
C ASN A 282 -8.07 9.78 28.56
N GLU A 283 -8.58 9.93 27.33
CA GLU A 283 -8.01 9.38 26.11
C GLU A 283 -7.12 10.37 25.36
N ILE A 284 -7.05 11.62 25.85
CA ILE A 284 -6.22 12.69 25.29
C ILE A 284 -4.94 12.80 26.12
N TRP A 285 -3.82 12.49 25.47
CA TRP A 285 -2.50 12.53 26.06
C TRP A 285 -1.76 13.81 25.64
N THR A 286 -1.15 14.49 26.60
CA THR A 286 -0.23 15.58 26.31
C THR A 286 1.15 15.00 26.00
N CYS A 287 1.49 14.95 24.71
CA CYS A 287 2.76 14.42 24.23
C CYS A 287 3.82 15.52 24.13
N LYS A 288 5.01 15.28 24.68
CA LYS A 288 6.16 16.20 24.58
C LYS A 288 7.35 15.48 23.96
N VAL A 289 7.85 16.02 22.85
CA VAL A 289 9.07 15.51 22.20
C VAL A 289 10.28 15.80 23.08
N LEU A 290 11.10 14.78 23.32
CA LEU A 290 12.29 14.84 24.17
C LEU A 290 13.58 14.78 23.34
N SER A 291 13.58 13.99 22.27
CA SER A 291 14.68 13.93 21.31
C SER A 291 14.18 13.41 19.96
N SER A 292 14.72 13.94 18.85
CA SER A 292 14.49 13.41 17.51
C SER A 292 15.72 12.63 17.05
N VAL A 293 15.52 11.41 16.56
CA VAL A 293 16.58 10.60 15.95
C VAL A 293 16.09 10.23 14.55
N TYR A 294 16.73 10.77 13.52
CA TYR A 294 16.51 10.34 12.15
C TYR A 294 17.37 9.09 11.91
N LEU A 295 16.74 7.92 11.71
CA LEU A 295 17.40 6.67 11.30
C LEU A 295 17.00 6.29 9.87
#